data_AF-A0A388P2S4-F1
#
_entry.id   AF-A0A388P2S4-F1
#
_cell.length_a   1.000
_cell.length_b   1.000
_cell.length_c   1.000
_cell.angle_alpha   90.00
_cell.angle_beta   90.00
_cell.angle_gamma   90.00
#
_symmetry.space_group_name_H-M   'P 1'
#
loop_
_entity.id
_entity.type
_entity.pdbx_description
1 polymer ?
#
loop_
_entity_poly.entity_id
_entity_poly.type
_entity_poly.pdbx_seq_one_letter_code
_entity_poly.pdbx_strand_id
1 'polypeptide(L)'
;MKNCKFAFIGNTGIVWFRWLFNLPNVHCDVYDIRYTQMTGDIFIFQKVWMKNENRVATVSEMLKMRSEYSDERHQGRLGVELIKNTADEILAACNEMNSRIDGTWITTPQDEELQQKYVDLVIKYSDQPTWRGGGRVGTQFLRDNQDLLR
;
A
#
# COMPACT_ATOMS: atom_id res chain seq x y z
N MET A 1 -10.74 8.55 -18.59
CA MET A 1 -11.19 7.78 -17.42
C MET A 1 -12.64 7.27 -17.52
N LYS A 2 -13.62 8.01 -18.08
CA LYS A 2 -15.05 7.61 -18.09
C LYS A 2 -15.38 6.19 -18.61
N ASN A 3 -14.59 5.63 -19.53
CA ASN A 3 -14.83 4.30 -20.12
C ASN A 3 -13.86 3.22 -19.60
N CYS A 4 -13.07 3.51 -18.56
CA CYS A 4 -12.11 2.57 -17.98
C CYS A 4 -12.76 1.84 -16.80
N LYS A 5 -12.43 0.56 -16.60
CA LYS A 5 -12.88 -0.20 -15.41
C LYS A 5 -12.31 0.38 -14.12
N PHE A 6 -11.03 0.74 -14.13
CA PHE A 6 -10.31 1.34 -13.02
C PHE A 6 -9.12 2.16 -13.54
N ALA A 7 -8.50 2.94 -12.65
CA ALA A 7 -7.24 3.63 -12.94
C ALA A 7 -6.07 2.92 -12.26
N PHE A 8 -4.94 2.78 -12.97
CA PHE A 8 -3.66 2.38 -12.40
C PHE A 8 -2.76 3.61 -12.33
N ILE A 9 -2.29 3.95 -11.12
CA ILE A 9 -1.61 5.19 -10.84
C ILE A 9 -0.45 4.92 -9.88
N GLY A 10 0.76 5.37 -10.21
CA GLY A 10 1.87 5.46 -9.24
C GLY A 10 1.70 6.67 -8.32
N ASN A 11 2.49 6.77 -7.25
CA ASN A 11 2.29 7.81 -6.22
C ASN A 11 2.55 9.25 -6.69
N THR A 12 1.54 9.82 -7.33
CA THR A 12 1.52 11.13 -7.98
C THR A 12 0.17 11.80 -7.74
N GLY A 13 0.10 13.13 -7.92
CA GLY A 13 -1.13 13.90 -7.69
C GLY A 13 -2.33 13.49 -8.56
N ILE A 14 -2.12 12.72 -9.64
CA ILE A 14 -3.22 12.23 -10.47
C ILE A 14 -4.13 11.25 -9.71
N VAL A 15 -3.65 10.64 -8.62
CA VAL A 15 -4.46 9.77 -7.75
C VAL A 15 -5.71 10.48 -7.23
N TRP A 16 -5.61 11.78 -6.91
CA TRP A 16 -6.75 12.57 -6.42
C TRP A 16 -7.79 12.82 -7.52
N PHE A 17 -7.40 12.85 -8.79
CA PHE A 17 -8.35 13.05 -9.89
C PHE A 17 -9.29 11.86 -10.07
N ARG A 18 -8.89 10.65 -9.65
CA ARG A 18 -9.79 9.48 -9.70
C ARG A 18 -11.03 9.70 -8.82
N TRP A 19 -10.92 10.52 -7.76
CA TRP A 19 -12.02 10.83 -6.84
C TRP A 19 -13.18 11.54 -7.55
N LEU A 20 -12.87 12.38 -8.55
CA LEU A 20 -13.87 13.09 -9.34
C LEU A 20 -14.74 12.15 -10.18
N PHE A 21 -14.24 10.98 -10.53
CA PHE A 21 -14.93 10.01 -11.37
C PHE A 21 -15.58 8.86 -10.59
N ASN A 22 -15.39 8.82 -9.27
CA ASN A 22 -15.84 7.71 -8.42
C ASN A 22 -15.45 6.32 -8.97
N LEU A 23 -14.25 6.23 -9.54
CA LEU A 23 -13.71 5.00 -10.12
C LEU A 23 -12.84 4.26 -9.09
N PRO A 24 -12.82 2.91 -9.07
CA PRO A 24 -11.81 2.16 -8.36
C PRO A 24 -10.40 2.49 -8.87
N ASN A 25 -9.40 2.40 -7.99
CA ASN A 25 -8.01 2.68 -8.32
C ASN A 25 -7.04 1.63 -7.75
N VAL A 26 -6.02 1.31 -8.54
CA VAL A 26 -4.82 0.60 -8.09
C VAL A 26 -3.70 1.61 -7.94
N HIS A 27 -3.29 1.84 -6.70
CA HIS A 27 -2.24 2.80 -6.35
C HIS A 27 -0.93 2.05 -6.05
N CYS A 28 0.07 2.19 -6.90
CA CYS A 28 1.38 1.56 -6.68
C CYS A 28 2.44 2.56 -6.21
N ASP A 29 3.57 2.02 -5.76
CA ASP A 29 4.68 2.80 -5.22
C ASP A 29 4.24 3.79 -4.13
N VAL A 30 3.25 3.42 -3.30
CA VAL A 30 2.84 4.26 -2.17
C VAL A 30 4.02 4.36 -1.21
N TYR A 31 4.61 5.55 -1.10
CA TYR A 31 5.77 5.78 -0.26
C TYR A 31 5.41 6.25 1.15
N ASP A 32 4.16 6.64 1.40
CA ASP A 32 3.69 6.99 2.75
C ASP A 32 2.45 6.17 3.12
N ILE A 33 2.69 5.10 3.87
CA ILE A 33 1.68 4.11 4.24
C ILE A 33 0.70 4.58 5.33
N ARG A 34 0.88 5.79 5.87
CA ARG A 34 -0.02 6.35 6.90
C ARG A 34 -1.36 6.79 6.32
N TYR A 35 -1.44 7.03 5.01
CA TYR A 35 -2.65 7.50 4.36
C TYR A 35 -3.52 6.33 3.90
N THR A 36 -4.76 6.31 4.37
CA THR A 36 -5.75 5.29 3.99
C THR A 36 -6.33 5.60 2.62
N GLN A 37 -6.35 4.62 1.72
CA GLN A 37 -7.05 4.73 0.43
C GLN A 37 -8.56 4.54 0.63
N MET A 38 -9.40 4.97 -0.32
CA MET A 38 -10.85 4.86 -0.16
C MET A 38 -11.36 3.43 -0.40
N THR A 39 -12.57 3.14 0.08
CA THR A 39 -13.23 1.86 -0.13
C THR A 39 -13.30 1.53 -1.60
N GLY A 40 -12.91 0.31 -1.95
CA GLY A 40 -12.82 -0.15 -3.33
C GLY A 40 -11.48 0.12 -4.00
N ASP A 41 -10.57 0.89 -3.39
CA ASP A 41 -9.19 1.03 -3.86
C ASP A 41 -8.32 -0.13 -3.38
N ILE A 42 -7.34 -0.48 -4.21
CA ILE A 42 -6.22 -1.34 -3.86
C ILE A 42 -4.95 -0.52 -3.90
N PHE A 43 -4.05 -0.72 -2.94
CA PHE A 43 -2.72 -0.14 -3.01
C PHE A 43 -1.63 -1.13 -2.65
N ILE A 44 -0.44 -0.87 -3.16
CA ILE A 44 0.80 -1.52 -2.76
C ILE A 44 1.83 -0.43 -2.46
N PHE A 45 2.65 -0.68 -1.46
CA PHE A 45 3.60 0.31 -0.96
C PHE A 45 5.04 -0.04 -1.30
N GLN A 46 5.88 0.98 -1.35
CA GLN A 46 7.32 0.78 -1.48
C GLN A 46 7.88 0.22 -0.19
N LYS A 47 8.64 -0.88 -0.32
CA LYS A 47 9.42 -1.43 0.78
C LYS A 47 10.56 -0.47 1.13
N VAL A 48 10.98 -0.47 2.39
CA VAL A 48 12.09 0.38 2.85
C VAL A 48 13.28 -0.51 3.15
N TRP A 49 14.37 -0.35 2.41
CA TRP A 49 15.65 -0.96 2.73
C TRP A 49 16.35 -0.15 3.81
N MET A 50 16.73 -0.79 4.92
CA MET A 50 17.56 -0.15 5.94
C MET A 50 19.02 -0.54 5.72
N LYS A 51 19.84 0.44 5.37
CA LYS A 51 21.22 0.25 4.92
C LYS A 51 22.13 -0.25 6.04
N ASN A 52 21.88 0.18 7.28
CA ASN A 52 22.70 -0.18 8.43
C ASN A 52 22.42 -1.62 8.90
N GLU A 53 21.16 -2.06 8.83
CA GLU A 53 20.73 -3.39 9.27
C GLU A 53 20.70 -4.41 8.13
N ASN A 54 20.96 -4.00 6.89
CA ASN A 54 20.99 -4.83 5.69
C ASN A 54 19.72 -5.70 5.52
N ARG A 55 18.55 -5.09 5.76
CA ARG A 55 17.25 -5.75 5.67
C ARG A 55 16.13 -4.78 5.32
N VAL A 56 14.98 -5.33 4.96
CA VAL A 56 13.74 -4.54 4.79
C VAL A 56 13.18 -4.16 6.17
N ALA A 57 12.72 -2.92 6.29
CA ALA A 57 12.01 -2.42 7.47
C ALA A 57 10.63 -3.05 7.57
N THR A 58 10.18 -3.29 8.80
CA THR A 58 8.80 -3.70 9.05
C THR A 58 7.84 -2.52 8.86
N VAL A 59 6.55 -2.81 8.70
CA VAL A 59 5.50 -1.78 8.67
C VAL A 59 5.54 -0.94 9.96
N SER A 60 5.75 -1.58 11.11
CA SER A 60 5.87 -0.88 12.40
C SER A 60 7.07 0.09 12.45
N GLU A 61 8.22 -0.28 11.85
CA GLU A 61 9.39 0.59 11.73
C GLU A 61 9.14 1.76 10.77
N MET A 62 8.53 1.49 9.61
CA MET A 62 8.13 2.52 8.64
C MET A 62 7.23 3.56 9.30
N LEU A 63 6.22 3.12 10.05
CA LEU A 63 5.28 4.02 10.73
C LEU A 63 5.96 4.88 11.81
N LYS A 64 6.91 4.31 12.56
CA LYS A 64 7.71 5.07 13.55
C LYS A 64 8.60 6.13 12.91
N MET A 65 9.10 5.90 11.70
CA MET A 65 9.87 6.88 10.92
C MET A 65 8.99 8.00 10.31
N ARG A 66 7.64 7.90 10.44
CA ARG A 66 6.69 8.91 9.95
C ARG A 66 6.89 9.20 8.44
N SER A 67 6.67 10.43 7.98
CA SER A 67 6.97 10.82 6.59
C SER A 67 8.46 10.94 6.27
N GLU A 68 9.35 10.81 7.25
CA GLU A 68 10.76 11.11 6.99
C GLU A 68 11.39 10.06 6.06
N TYR A 69 11.05 8.78 6.19
CA TYR A 69 11.61 7.75 5.29
C TYR A 69 11.18 7.93 3.83
N SER A 70 10.05 8.59 3.60
CA SER A 70 9.48 8.77 2.26
C SER A 70 9.99 10.01 1.54
N ASP A 71 10.64 10.91 2.27
CA ASP A 71 11.26 12.13 1.74
C ASP A 71 12.74 11.90 1.48
N GLU A 72 13.14 11.93 0.21
CA GLU A 72 14.52 11.74 -0.25
C GLU A 72 15.54 12.59 0.53
N ARG A 73 15.13 13.79 0.97
CA ARG A 73 15.99 14.71 1.75
C ARG A 73 16.40 14.16 3.11
N HIS A 74 15.60 13.26 3.69
CA HIS A 74 15.87 12.65 5.00
C HIS A 74 16.42 11.22 4.91
N GLN A 75 16.25 10.55 3.77
CA GLN A 75 16.66 9.14 3.58
C GLN A 75 18.15 8.91 3.86
N GLY A 76 19.02 9.82 3.44
CA GLY A 76 20.46 9.74 3.71
C GLY A 76 20.80 9.76 5.20
N ARG A 77 20.12 10.61 5.99
CA ARG A 77 20.32 10.70 7.45
C ARG A 77 19.75 9.48 8.17
N LEU A 78 18.61 8.96 7.70
CA LEU A 78 17.97 7.78 8.27
C LEU A 78 18.66 6.47 7.87
N GLY A 79 19.54 6.51 6.86
CA GLY A 79 20.19 5.30 6.35
C GLY A 79 19.18 4.36 5.66
N VAL A 80 18.19 4.91 4.96
CA VAL A 80 17.14 4.13 4.30
C VAL A 80 17.05 4.40 2.80
N GLU A 81 16.40 3.49 2.07
CA GLU A 81 16.14 3.62 0.64
C GLU A 81 14.81 2.96 0.26
N LEU A 82 14.05 3.59 -0.64
CA LEU A 82 12.78 3.05 -1.12
C LEU A 82 13.03 2.04 -2.25
N ILE A 83 12.51 0.83 -2.07
CA ILE A 83 12.48 -0.21 -3.10
C ILE A 83 11.22 -0.04 -3.93
N LYS A 84 11.38 0.08 -5.25
CA LYS A 84 10.26 0.16 -6.20
C LYS A 84 9.47 -1.15 -6.25
N ASN A 85 8.16 -1.04 -6.45
CA ASN A 85 7.36 -2.23 -6.69
C ASN A 85 7.77 -2.91 -8.00
N THR A 86 7.77 -4.24 -8.00
CA THR A 86 8.07 -5.01 -9.21
C THR A 86 6.88 -5.01 -10.17
N ALA A 87 7.14 -5.28 -11.45
CA ALA A 87 6.08 -5.44 -12.44
C ALA A 87 5.07 -6.54 -12.04
N ASP A 88 5.54 -7.62 -11.40
CA ASP A 88 4.69 -8.71 -10.93
C ASP A 88 3.82 -8.30 -9.73
N GLU A 89 4.36 -7.54 -8.77
CA GLU A 89 3.58 -6.97 -7.66
C GLU A 89 2.46 -6.06 -8.20
N ILE A 90 2.78 -5.21 -9.17
CA ILE A 90 1.82 -4.31 -9.82
C ILE A 90 0.77 -5.10 -10.60
N LEU A 91 1.19 -6.09 -11.39
CA LEU A 91 0.29 -6.93 -12.18
C LEU A 91 -0.67 -7.71 -11.29
N ALA A 92 -0.19 -8.26 -10.17
CA ALA A 92 -1.02 -8.97 -9.21
C ALA A 92 -2.10 -8.06 -8.60
N ALA A 93 -1.76 -6.83 -8.22
CA ALA A 93 -2.73 -5.86 -7.71
C ALA A 93 -3.78 -5.45 -8.78
N CYS A 94 -3.35 -5.29 -10.03
CA CYS A 94 -4.26 -5.01 -11.16
C CYS A 94 -5.21 -6.18 -11.45
N ASN A 95 -4.71 -7.42 -11.41
CA ASN A 95 -5.53 -8.62 -11.60
C ASN A 95 -6.55 -8.80 -10.47
N GLU A 96 -6.15 -8.51 -9.23
CA GLU A 96 -7.07 -8.46 -8.09
C GLU A 96 -8.16 -7.42 -8.32
N MET A 97 -7.80 -6.19 -8.69
CA MET A 97 -8.78 -5.14 -8.95
C MET A 97 -9.78 -5.55 -10.04
N ASN A 98 -9.29 -6.07 -11.17
CA ASN A 98 -10.19 -6.49 -12.24
C ASN A 98 -11.14 -7.61 -11.78
N SER A 99 -10.63 -8.60 -11.03
CA SER A 99 -11.45 -9.69 -10.50
C SER A 99 -12.47 -9.21 -9.47
N ARG A 100 -12.14 -8.21 -8.64
CA ARG A 100 -13.07 -7.60 -7.68
C ARG A 100 -14.20 -6.87 -8.39
N ILE A 101 -13.87 -6.10 -9.43
CA ILE A 101 -14.86 -5.39 -10.27
C ILE A 101 -15.76 -6.39 -10.99
N ASP A 102 -15.19 -7.48 -11.51
CA ASP A 102 -15.93 -8.53 -12.22
C ASP A 102 -16.70 -9.47 -11.26
N GLY A 103 -16.59 -9.28 -9.94
CA GLY A 103 -17.27 -10.10 -8.93
C GLY A 103 -16.77 -11.53 -8.79
N THR A 104 -15.60 -11.83 -9.37
CA THR A 104 -14.98 -13.17 -9.38
C THR A 104 -13.89 -13.34 -8.32
N TRP A 105 -13.54 -12.26 -7.61
CA TRP A 105 -12.54 -12.33 -6.54
C TRP A 105 -13.04 -13.12 -5.33
N ILE A 106 -12.25 -14.11 -4.90
CA ILE A 106 -12.53 -14.93 -3.72
C ILE A 106 -11.49 -14.61 -2.65
N THR A 107 -11.94 -14.06 -1.53
CA THR A 107 -11.07 -13.80 -0.38
C THR A 107 -11.06 -14.99 0.56
N THR A 108 -9.88 -15.38 1.04
CA THR A 108 -9.72 -16.42 2.07
C THR A 108 -9.69 -15.82 3.48
N PRO A 109 -9.99 -16.59 4.54
CA PRO A 109 -9.85 -16.12 5.92
C PRO A 109 -8.45 -15.58 6.24
N GLN A 110 -7.41 -16.23 5.72
CA GLN A 110 -6.02 -15.82 5.90
C GLN A 110 -5.74 -14.45 5.27
N ASP A 111 -6.37 -14.14 4.13
CA ASP A 111 -6.21 -12.83 3.50
C ASP A 111 -6.80 -11.71 4.37
N GLU A 112 -7.96 -11.96 5.01
CA GLU A 112 -8.55 -10.98 5.93
C GLU A 112 -7.71 -10.83 7.20
N GLU A 113 -7.12 -11.92 7.72
CA GLU A 113 -6.18 -11.83 8.85
C GLU A 113 -4.95 -10.97 8.51
N LEU A 114 -4.38 -11.12 7.32
CA LEU A 114 -3.23 -10.30 6.89
C LEU A 114 -3.60 -8.82 6.71
N GLN A 115 -4.78 -8.55 6.16
CA GLN A 115 -5.29 -7.17 6.06
C GLN A 115 -5.49 -6.55 7.44
N GLN A 116 -6.10 -7.31 8.36
CA GLN A 116 -6.34 -6.83 9.72
C GLN A 116 -5.04 -6.56 10.46
N LYS A 117 -4.03 -7.43 10.33
CA LYS A 117 -2.69 -7.19 10.90
C LYS A 117 -2.09 -5.87 10.41
N TYR A 118 -2.17 -5.59 9.11
CA TYR A 118 -1.70 -4.32 8.56
C TYR A 118 -2.47 -3.13 9.17
N VAL A 119 -3.80 -3.21 9.22
CA VAL A 119 -4.67 -2.17 9.81
C VAL A 119 -4.32 -1.92 11.28
N ASP A 120 -4.12 -2.97 12.06
CA ASP A 120 -3.79 -2.88 13.48
C ASP A 120 -2.43 -2.19 13.69
N LEU A 121 -1.44 -2.47 12.84
CA LEU A 121 -0.15 -1.78 12.87
C LEU A 121 -0.28 -0.28 12.58
N VAL A 122 -1.07 0.08 11.57
CA VAL A 122 -1.35 1.49 11.24
C VAL A 122 -2.01 2.20 12.41
N ILE A 123 -3.06 1.61 13.00
CA ILE A 123 -3.76 2.19 14.15
C ILE A 123 -2.84 2.33 15.37
N LYS A 124 -1.96 1.36 15.59
CA LYS A 124 -1.07 1.31 16.77
C LYS A 124 0.12 2.24 16.67
N TYR A 125 0.75 2.37 15.49
CA TYR A 125 2.04 3.04 15.33
C TYR A 125 2.00 4.33 14.51
N SER A 126 0.86 4.68 13.90
CA SER A 126 0.68 5.97 13.22
C SER A 126 -0.10 6.95 14.10
N ASP A 127 -0.16 8.22 13.69
CA ASP A 127 -1.02 9.22 14.35
C ASP A 127 -2.50 9.11 13.92
N GLN A 128 -2.87 8.09 13.12
CA GLN A 128 -4.25 7.87 12.67
C GLN A 128 -5.05 7.07 13.72
N PRO A 129 -6.16 7.61 14.26
CA PRO A 129 -6.93 6.92 15.29
C PRO A 129 -7.75 5.74 14.74
N THR A 130 -8.04 5.70 13.43
CA THR A 130 -8.82 4.62 12.79
C THR A 130 -8.49 4.47 11.30
N TRP A 131 -8.80 3.30 10.72
CA TRP A 131 -8.73 3.05 9.27
C TRP A 131 -9.98 3.57 8.55
N ARG A 132 -10.06 4.88 8.29
CA ARG A 132 -11.27 5.53 7.75
C ARG A 132 -11.49 5.34 6.26
N GLY A 133 -10.43 5.05 5.52
CA GLY A 133 -10.48 4.96 4.07
C GLY A 133 -11.16 3.70 3.55
N GLY A 134 -10.96 2.54 4.18
CA GLY A 134 -11.55 1.27 3.71
C GLY A 134 -10.90 0.67 2.46
N GLY A 135 -9.87 1.31 1.91
CA GLY A 135 -9.01 0.72 0.89
C GLY A 135 -8.21 -0.47 1.42
N ARG A 136 -7.75 -1.33 0.52
CA ARG A 136 -7.07 -2.58 0.86
C ARG A 136 -5.65 -2.59 0.33
N VAL A 137 -4.73 -3.20 1.06
CA VAL A 137 -3.42 -3.52 0.47
C VAL A 137 -3.62 -4.64 -0.55
N GLY A 138 -2.83 -4.73 -1.63
CA GLY A 138 -2.90 -5.88 -2.55
C GLY A 138 -2.76 -7.20 -1.78
N THR A 139 -3.69 -8.13 -1.98
CA THR A 139 -3.73 -9.40 -1.24
C THR A 139 -2.46 -10.22 -1.50
N GLN A 140 -2.06 -10.36 -2.77
CA GLN A 140 -0.84 -11.10 -3.10
C GLN A 140 0.40 -10.43 -2.51
N PHE A 141 0.44 -9.10 -2.52
CA PHE A 141 1.52 -8.33 -1.90
C PHE A 141 1.63 -8.62 -0.41
N LEU A 142 0.52 -8.68 0.34
CA LEU A 142 0.56 -9.07 1.75
C LEU A 142 1.00 -10.52 1.97
N ARG A 143 0.54 -11.47 1.13
CA ARG A 143 0.94 -12.88 1.22
C ARG A 143 2.44 -13.08 1.06
N ASP A 144 3.04 -12.35 0.12
CA ASP A 144 4.46 -12.46 -0.21
C ASP A 144 5.35 -11.69 0.77
N ASN A 145 4.77 -10.76 1.55
CA ASN A 145 5.50 -9.87 2.44
C ASN A 145 5.02 -9.94 3.90
N GLN A 146 4.62 -11.14 4.37
CA GLN A 146 4.11 -11.35 5.72
C GLN A 146 5.12 -10.95 6.81
N ASP A 147 6.41 -11.14 6.56
CA ASP A 147 7.50 -10.77 7.48
C ASP A 147 7.55 -9.26 7.79
N LEU A 148 6.94 -8.43 6.93
CA LEU A 148 6.83 -6.99 7.16
C LEU A 148 5.77 -6.65 8.21
N LEU A 149 4.82 -7.54 8.49
CA LEU A 149 3.66 -7.31 9.37
C LEU A 149 3.92 -7.63 10.85
N ARG A 150 5.19 -7.65 11.26
CA ARG A 150 5.61 -7.94 12.65
C ARG A 150 5.78 -6.69 13.53
#